data_AF-A0A840S682-F1
#
_entry.id   AF-A0A840S682-F1
#
_cell.length_a   1.000
_cell.length_b   1.000
_cell.length_c   1.000
_cell.angle_alpha   90.00
_cell.angle_beta   90.00
_cell.angle_gamma   90.00
#
_symmetry.space_group_name_H-M   'P 1'
#
loop_
_entity.id
_entity.type
_entity.pdbx_description
1 polymer ?
#
loop_
_entity_poly.entity_id
_entity_poly.type
_entity_poly.pdbx_seq_one_letter_code
_entity_poly.pdbx_strand_id
1 'polypeptide(L)'
;MRRVLLSLGLGLMLLGQGAMAAVNNRPTASCGGFPRADNGPHDYTVVRDHRLHVVEEHHFTPNIESLISGNSSAFVSVEISFVLRAFPNHHRALMSIIRLGEKQKTDNPKGSQYSIPCWLERAVHFAPHDRITRMIYAGWLGKKGKLDDAVKQLEAAERLAEGNAFSLYNIGLVYLELGLFEPALAKAHQAQALGFNRTGLADSLKAAGKWREPPPPAEPASASAESSSEPASSSASAPS
;
A
#
# COMPACT_ATOMS: atom_id res chain seq x y z
N MET A 1 -10.76 92.17 -2.59
CA MET A 1 -9.69 91.37 -3.22
C MET A 1 -9.44 90.13 -2.36
N ARG A 2 -9.52 88.91 -2.95
CA ARG A 2 -9.12 87.56 -2.44
C ARG A 2 -9.72 87.11 -1.08
N ARG A 3 -10.11 85.86 -0.80
CA ARG A 3 -10.39 84.57 -1.46
C ARG A 3 -11.14 83.80 -0.35
N VAL A 4 -12.28 83.16 -0.61
CA VAL A 4 -12.91 82.22 0.36
C VAL A 4 -13.02 80.85 -0.32
N LEU A 5 -12.55 79.84 0.40
CA LEU A 5 -12.27 78.48 -0.06
C LEU A 5 -13.52 77.64 -0.33
N LEU A 6 -13.42 76.79 -1.35
CA LEU A 6 -14.27 75.61 -1.57
C LEU A 6 -14.13 74.61 -0.43
N SER A 7 -15.25 74.07 0.04
CA SER A 7 -15.32 72.84 0.84
C SER A 7 -16.09 71.77 0.07
N LEU A 8 -15.41 70.67 -0.24
CA LEU A 8 -15.96 69.43 -0.79
C LEU A 8 -15.49 68.28 0.13
N GLY A 9 -16.41 67.43 0.55
CA GLY A 9 -16.13 66.16 1.26
C GLY A 9 -17.45 65.44 1.48
N LEU A 10 -17.92 64.63 0.53
CA LEU A 10 -17.58 63.23 0.24
C LEU A 10 -18.00 62.27 1.38
N GLY A 11 -19.17 61.65 1.18
CA GLY A 11 -19.79 60.69 2.09
C GLY A 11 -19.14 59.31 2.03
N LEU A 12 -19.07 58.66 3.19
CA LEU A 12 -18.50 57.34 3.39
C LEU A 12 -19.63 56.31 3.56
N MET A 13 -19.79 55.41 2.57
CA MET A 13 -20.65 54.23 2.66
C MET A 13 -19.81 53.04 3.16
N LEU A 14 -20.17 52.49 4.33
CA LEU A 14 -19.57 51.28 4.90
C LEU A 14 -20.38 50.04 4.47
N LEU A 15 -19.78 49.20 3.63
CA LEU A 15 -20.26 47.84 3.36
C LEU A 15 -19.46 46.87 4.23
N GLY A 16 -20.13 46.23 5.19
CA GLY A 16 -19.55 45.15 5.99
C GLY A 16 -19.49 43.84 5.19
N GLN A 17 -18.30 43.27 5.07
CA GLN A 17 -18.10 41.91 4.57
C GLN A 17 -17.71 40.99 5.74
N GLY A 18 -18.54 39.99 6.00
CA GLY A 18 -18.23 38.91 6.93
C GLY A 18 -17.19 37.97 6.31
N ALA A 19 -16.07 37.78 7.00
CA ALA A 19 -15.05 36.81 6.61
C ALA A 19 -15.48 35.41 7.06
N MET A 20 -15.85 34.55 6.10
CA MET A 20 -15.88 33.10 6.32
C MET A 20 -14.44 32.63 6.48
N ALA A 21 -14.07 32.13 7.66
CA ALA A 21 -12.79 31.50 7.89
C ALA A 21 -12.72 30.19 7.09
N ALA A 22 -11.87 30.16 6.07
CA ALA A 22 -11.53 28.93 5.37
C ALA A 22 -10.86 27.96 6.35
N VAL A 23 -11.47 26.80 6.57
CA VAL A 23 -10.83 25.66 7.23
C VAL A 23 -9.66 25.23 6.34
N ASN A 24 -8.45 25.61 6.72
CA ASN A 24 -7.23 25.13 6.09
C ASN A 24 -7.04 23.65 6.43
N ASN A 25 -7.50 22.77 5.55
CA ASN A 25 -7.12 21.36 5.55
C ASN A 25 -5.66 21.24 5.06
N ARG A 26 -4.70 21.58 5.94
CA ARG A 26 -3.28 21.33 5.66
C ARG A 26 -3.03 19.82 5.73
N PRO A 27 -2.40 19.21 4.72
CA PRO A 27 -1.89 17.85 4.86
C PRO A 27 -1.01 17.83 6.11
N THR A 28 -1.26 16.86 6.98
CA THR A 28 -0.47 16.57 8.17
C THR A 28 1.02 16.64 7.84
N ALA A 29 1.78 17.34 8.68
CA ALA A 29 3.20 17.62 8.55
C ALA A 29 3.96 16.58 7.71
N SER A 30 4.43 16.98 6.52
CA SER A 30 5.28 16.15 5.68
C SER A 30 6.35 15.54 6.56
N CYS A 31 6.45 14.21 6.55
CA CYS A 31 7.39 13.48 7.39
C CYS A 31 8.85 13.96 7.23
N GLY A 32 9.13 14.79 6.22
CA GLY A 32 10.39 15.46 5.94
C GLY A 32 11.13 14.76 4.81
N GLY A 33 12.26 15.34 4.38
CA GLY A 33 13.12 14.69 3.39
C GLY A 33 13.69 13.34 3.87
N PHE A 34 14.31 12.61 2.96
CA PHE A 34 15.12 11.44 3.28
C PHE A 34 16.49 11.91 3.79
N PRO A 35 16.84 11.70 5.07
CA PRO A 35 18.17 12.06 5.54
C PRO A 35 19.22 11.20 4.80
N ARG A 36 20.40 11.77 4.55
CA ARG A 36 21.52 10.99 4.02
C ARG A 36 21.88 9.88 5.00
N ALA A 37 22.18 8.69 4.47
CA ALA A 37 22.76 7.59 5.20
C ALA A 37 24.16 7.34 4.61
N ASP A 38 25.16 7.07 5.46
CA ASP A 38 26.54 6.86 5.01
C ASP A 38 26.70 5.60 4.14
N ASN A 39 25.64 4.78 3.98
CA ASN A 39 25.54 3.60 3.11
C ASN A 39 24.09 3.40 2.60
N GLY A 40 23.50 4.43 1.99
CA GLY A 40 22.14 4.35 1.42
C GLY A 40 21.57 5.69 0.97
N PRO A 41 20.28 5.74 0.59
CA PRO A 41 19.32 4.65 0.64
C PRO A 41 19.45 3.64 -0.51
N HIS A 42 19.15 2.37 -0.24
CA HIS A 42 19.15 1.25 -1.17
C HIS A 42 17.77 0.57 -1.22
N ASP A 43 17.39 0.07 -2.39
CA ASP A 43 16.13 -0.67 -2.55
C ASP A 43 16.27 -2.10 -2.04
N TYR A 44 15.52 -2.41 -0.97
CA TYR A 44 15.45 -3.72 -0.35
C TYR A 44 14.78 -4.77 -1.22
N THR A 45 14.29 -4.48 -2.43
CA THR A 45 13.82 -5.51 -3.38
C THR A 45 14.87 -5.84 -4.44
N VAL A 46 15.84 -4.95 -4.65
CA VAL A 46 16.85 -5.04 -5.71
C VAL A 46 18.22 -5.39 -5.17
N VAL A 47 18.67 -4.72 -4.11
CA VAL A 47 20.02 -4.88 -3.58
C VAL A 47 20.08 -6.14 -2.71
N ARG A 48 20.89 -7.10 -3.15
CA ARG A 48 21.11 -8.41 -2.51
C ARG A 48 22.59 -8.73 -2.29
N ASP A 49 23.44 -7.73 -2.43
CA ASP A 49 24.89 -7.87 -2.34
C ASP A 49 25.40 -7.61 -0.91
N HIS A 50 26.74 -7.52 -0.80
CA HIS A 50 27.46 -7.27 0.44
C HIS A 50 26.92 -6.07 1.26
N ARG A 51 26.33 -5.05 0.62
CA ARG A 51 25.78 -3.89 1.33
C ARG A 51 24.62 -4.28 2.24
N LEU A 52 23.72 -5.14 1.75
CA LEU A 52 22.61 -5.65 2.57
C LEU A 52 23.16 -6.50 3.71
N HIS A 53 24.10 -7.39 3.39
CA HIS A 53 24.69 -8.29 4.39
C HIS A 53 25.34 -7.52 5.55
N VAL A 54 26.17 -6.51 5.26
CA VAL A 54 26.83 -5.71 6.30
C VAL A 54 25.81 -4.99 7.18
N VAL A 55 24.77 -4.40 6.60
CA VAL A 55 23.73 -3.70 7.36
C VAL A 55 22.96 -4.67 8.25
N GLU A 56 22.53 -5.82 7.74
CA GLU A 56 21.78 -6.79 8.55
C GLU A 56 22.65 -7.42 9.64
N GLU A 57 23.91 -7.74 9.35
CA GLU A 57 24.83 -8.36 10.31
C GLU A 57 25.16 -7.42 11.49
N HIS A 58 25.35 -6.12 11.22
CA HIS A 58 25.78 -5.16 12.25
C HIS A 58 24.63 -4.39 12.90
N HIS A 59 23.49 -4.25 12.24
CA HIS A 59 22.38 -3.41 12.70
C HIS A 59 21.00 -4.10 12.70
N PHE A 60 20.91 -5.35 12.23
CA PHE A 60 19.66 -6.12 12.23
C PHE A 60 19.85 -7.57 12.69
N THR A 61 20.59 -7.74 13.78
CA THR A 61 20.82 -9.05 14.41
C THR A 61 19.52 -9.69 14.91
N PRO A 62 19.49 -11.02 15.16
CA PRO A 62 18.30 -11.69 15.70
C PRO A 62 17.76 -11.07 16.99
N ASN A 63 18.63 -10.51 17.86
CA ASN A 63 18.22 -9.81 19.07
C ASN A 63 17.48 -8.50 18.78
N ILE A 64 17.91 -7.77 17.75
CA ILE A 64 17.28 -6.53 17.31
C ILE A 64 15.93 -6.83 16.65
N GLU A 65 15.88 -7.79 15.73
CA GLU A 65 14.63 -8.19 15.07
C GLU A 65 13.58 -8.68 16.08
N SER A 66 14.02 -9.45 17.09
CA SER A 66 13.19 -9.98 18.17
C SER A 66 12.89 -8.97 19.29
N LEU A 67 13.41 -7.74 19.20
CA LEU A 67 13.19 -6.66 20.17
C LEU A 67 13.65 -7.01 21.60
N ILE A 68 14.77 -7.74 21.70
CA ILE A 68 15.40 -8.18 22.97
C ILE A 68 16.38 -7.11 23.46
N SER A 69 17.41 -6.81 22.67
CA SER A 69 18.46 -5.83 23.01
C SER A 69 19.13 -5.27 21.76
N GLY A 70 19.69 -4.06 21.86
CA GLY A 70 20.55 -3.48 20.83
C GLY A 70 21.97 -4.06 20.92
N ASN A 71 22.77 -3.90 19.86
CA ASN A 71 24.17 -4.35 19.84
C ASN A 71 25.06 -3.45 20.72
N SER A 72 25.02 -2.15 20.49
CA SER A 72 25.74 -1.15 21.30
C SER A 72 24.87 0.07 21.64
N SER A 73 23.68 0.16 21.06
CA SER A 73 22.71 1.21 21.35
C SER A 73 21.87 0.91 22.58
N ALA A 74 21.55 1.94 23.37
CA ALA A 74 20.67 1.83 24.53
C ALA A 74 19.23 1.38 24.18
N PHE A 75 18.78 1.63 22.94
CA PHE A 75 17.45 1.25 22.45
C PHE A 75 17.57 0.52 21.11
N VAL A 76 16.84 -0.59 20.95
CA VAL A 76 16.76 -1.37 19.69
C VAL A 76 16.31 -0.53 18.50
N SER A 77 15.48 0.49 18.75
CA SER A 77 14.97 1.42 17.74
C SER A 77 16.06 2.25 17.05
N VAL A 78 17.21 2.47 17.71
CA VAL A 78 18.35 3.21 17.12
C VAL A 78 18.95 2.39 15.98
N GLU A 79 19.16 1.09 16.21
CA GLU A 79 19.67 0.16 15.18
C GLU A 79 18.64 -0.04 14.07
N ILE A 80 17.36 -0.22 14.41
CA ILE A 80 16.29 -0.30 13.40
C ILE A 80 16.23 0.99 12.57
N SER A 81 16.42 2.16 13.19
CA SER A 81 16.49 3.44 12.47
C SER A 81 17.72 3.55 11.56
N PHE A 82 18.83 2.89 11.90
CA PHE A 82 19.97 2.76 11.00
C PHE A 82 19.60 1.94 9.77
N VAL A 83 19.01 0.76 9.98
CA VAL A 83 18.57 -0.13 8.89
C VAL A 83 17.59 0.58 7.97
N LEU A 84 16.59 1.28 8.51
CA LEU A 84 15.58 1.99 7.71
C LEU A 84 16.09 3.26 7.01
N ARG A 85 17.24 3.81 7.43
CA ARG A 85 17.91 4.86 6.65
C ARG A 85 18.72 4.27 5.49
N ALA A 86 19.38 3.14 5.71
CA ALA A 86 20.15 2.45 4.68
C ALA A 86 19.23 1.77 3.64
N PHE A 87 18.12 1.18 4.09
CA PHE A 87 17.13 0.47 3.28
C PHE A 87 15.70 0.90 3.70
N PRO A 88 15.15 1.99 3.14
CA PRO A 88 13.86 2.53 3.57
C PRO A 88 12.69 1.55 3.47
N ASN A 89 12.73 0.63 2.49
CA ASN A 89 11.73 -0.42 2.30
C ASN A 89 12.17 -1.77 2.88
N HIS A 90 13.04 -1.81 3.90
CA HIS A 90 13.44 -3.06 4.53
C HIS A 90 12.28 -3.70 5.30
N HIS A 91 11.67 -4.73 4.71
CA HIS A 91 10.40 -5.31 5.19
C HIS A 91 10.46 -5.75 6.65
N ARG A 92 11.50 -6.48 7.03
CA ARG A 92 11.67 -7.00 8.40
C ARG A 92 11.85 -5.87 9.42
N ALA A 93 12.66 -4.86 9.11
CA ALA A 93 12.88 -3.70 9.97
C ALA A 93 11.62 -2.83 10.13
N LEU A 94 10.84 -2.64 9.06
CA LEU A 94 9.53 -1.97 9.13
C LEU A 94 8.57 -2.73 10.06
N MET A 95 8.51 -4.07 9.93
CA MET A 95 7.71 -4.89 10.84
C MET A 95 8.21 -4.83 12.29
N SER A 96 9.53 -4.83 12.51
CA SER A 96 10.11 -4.72 13.85
C SER A 96 9.80 -3.37 14.50
N ILE A 97 9.87 -2.24 13.77
CA ILE A 97 9.53 -0.93 14.37
C ILE A 97 8.03 -0.82 14.68
N ILE A 98 7.16 -1.42 13.85
CA ILE A 98 5.72 -1.54 14.15
C ILE A 98 5.49 -2.33 15.43
N ARG A 99 6.06 -3.54 15.53
CA ARG A 99 5.93 -4.41 16.72
C ARG A 99 6.49 -3.75 17.98
N LEU A 100 7.55 -2.96 17.85
CA LEU A 100 8.10 -2.19 18.95
C LEU A 100 7.13 -1.09 19.41
N GLY A 101 6.51 -0.37 18.48
CA GLY A 101 5.47 0.60 18.78
C GLY A 101 4.26 0.00 19.46
N GLU A 102 3.83 -1.18 19.04
CA GLU A 102 2.76 -1.95 19.69
C GLU A 102 3.15 -2.32 21.13
N LYS A 103 4.35 -2.89 21.33
CA LYS A 103 4.89 -3.25 22.66
C LYS A 103 4.98 -2.04 23.59
N GLN A 104 5.37 -0.88 23.06
CA GLN A 104 5.51 0.36 23.81
C GLN A 104 4.23 1.22 23.83
N LYS A 105 3.17 0.80 23.13
CA LYS A 105 1.91 1.54 22.95
C LYS A 105 2.12 2.99 22.47
N THR A 106 3.03 3.19 21.51
CA THR A 106 3.37 4.51 20.96
C THR A 106 3.70 4.42 19.47
N ASP A 107 3.42 5.50 18.75
CA ASP A 107 3.90 5.67 17.36
C ASP A 107 5.30 6.27 17.29
N ASN A 108 5.89 6.64 18.43
CA ASN A 108 7.23 7.20 18.53
C ASN A 108 8.06 6.35 19.51
N PRO A 109 8.54 5.16 19.10
CA PRO A 109 9.35 4.32 19.97
C PRO A 109 10.58 5.09 20.48
N LYS A 110 10.91 4.94 21.77
CA LYS A 110 12.06 5.64 22.38
C LYS A 110 13.32 5.37 21.59
N GLY A 111 14.07 6.40 21.21
CA GLY A 111 15.30 6.30 20.42
C GLY A 111 15.10 6.18 18.91
N SER A 112 13.87 6.05 18.40
CA SER A 112 13.63 6.07 16.96
C SER A 112 13.73 7.50 16.42
N GLN A 113 14.35 7.65 15.25
CA GLN A 113 14.53 8.96 14.62
C GLN A 113 13.22 9.55 14.09
N TYR A 114 12.31 8.70 13.63
CA TYR A 114 11.00 9.10 13.12
C TYR A 114 9.89 8.29 13.77
N SER A 115 8.68 8.81 13.69
CA SER A 115 7.48 8.06 14.03
C SER A 115 7.28 6.88 13.07
N ILE A 116 6.55 5.86 13.50
CA ILE A 116 6.17 4.71 12.66
C ILE A 116 5.46 5.13 11.37
N PRO A 117 4.43 6.00 11.37
CA PRO A 117 3.84 6.46 10.11
C PRO A 117 4.88 7.13 9.21
N CYS A 118 5.83 7.87 9.77
CA CYS A 118 6.86 8.51 8.99
C CYS A 118 7.93 7.58 8.43
N TRP A 119 8.15 6.40 9.02
CA TRP A 119 8.95 5.35 8.39
C TRP A 119 8.19 4.71 7.24
N LEU A 120 6.90 4.43 7.41
CA LEU A 120 6.07 3.76 6.41
C LEU A 120 5.79 4.64 5.19
N GLU A 121 5.46 5.91 5.41
CA GLU A 121 5.28 6.89 4.33
C GLU A 121 6.56 7.03 3.49
N ARG A 122 7.71 7.16 4.16
CA ARG A 122 9.01 7.18 3.49
C ARG A 122 9.28 5.91 2.71
N ALA A 123 9.00 4.74 3.27
CA ALA A 123 9.22 3.47 2.58
C ALA A 123 8.42 3.39 1.26
N VAL A 124 7.13 3.77 1.29
CA VAL A 124 6.26 3.78 0.10
C VAL A 124 6.67 4.87 -0.89
N HIS A 125 7.11 6.05 -0.42
CA HIS A 125 7.61 7.10 -1.31
C HIS A 125 8.93 6.71 -1.99
N PHE A 126 9.80 6.00 -1.28
CA PHE A 126 11.09 5.55 -1.81
C PHE A 126 10.94 4.40 -2.81
N ALA A 127 10.15 3.38 -2.47
CA ALA A 127 9.91 2.21 -3.31
C ALA A 127 8.42 2.07 -3.63
N PRO A 128 7.86 2.92 -4.51
CA PRO A 128 6.42 2.92 -4.80
C PRO A 128 5.93 1.64 -5.48
N HIS A 129 6.83 0.83 -6.03
CA HIS A 129 6.54 -0.45 -6.69
C HIS A 129 6.63 -1.65 -5.73
N ASP A 130 7.02 -1.43 -4.47
CA ASP A 130 7.16 -2.49 -3.49
C ASP A 130 5.81 -2.81 -2.83
N ARG A 131 5.14 -3.83 -3.38
CA ARG A 131 3.86 -4.34 -2.88
C ARG A 131 3.92 -4.79 -1.42
N ILE A 132 5.05 -5.36 -0.96
CA ILE A 132 5.16 -5.86 0.42
C ILE A 132 5.19 -4.68 1.39
N THR A 133 5.95 -3.63 1.06
CA THR A 133 5.97 -2.39 1.85
C THR A 133 4.58 -1.76 1.95
N ARG A 134 3.81 -1.74 0.86
CA ARG A 134 2.41 -1.26 0.86
C ARG A 134 1.50 -2.10 1.76
N MET A 135 1.64 -3.43 1.71
CA MET A 135 0.89 -4.34 2.57
C MET A 135 1.24 -4.16 4.06
N ILE A 136 2.52 -3.97 4.39
CA ILE A 136 2.97 -3.66 5.76
C ILE A 136 2.31 -2.36 6.24
N TYR A 137 2.28 -1.33 5.39
CA TYR A 137 1.64 -0.06 5.73
C TYR A 137 0.13 -0.23 5.91
N ALA A 138 -0.54 -0.98 5.05
CA ALA A 138 -1.96 -1.30 5.18
C ALA A 138 -2.28 -1.98 6.51
N GLY A 139 -1.49 -2.99 6.91
CA GLY A 139 -1.65 -3.67 8.20
C GLY A 139 -1.52 -2.71 9.39
N TRP A 140 -0.52 -1.82 9.37
CA TRP A 140 -0.38 -0.80 10.41
C TRP A 140 -1.57 0.18 10.44
N LEU A 141 -2.01 0.67 9.27
CA LEU A 141 -3.17 1.57 9.15
C LEU A 141 -4.45 0.93 9.70
N GLY A 142 -4.68 -0.36 9.40
CA GLY A 142 -5.78 -1.15 9.94
C GLY A 142 -5.79 -1.21 11.46
N LYS A 143 -4.64 -1.49 12.07
CA LYS A 143 -4.47 -1.50 13.54
C LYS A 143 -4.69 -0.12 14.17
N LYS A 144 -4.59 0.96 13.38
CA LYS A 144 -4.91 2.34 13.78
C LYS A 144 -6.35 2.74 13.49
N GLY A 145 -7.19 1.82 13.01
CA GLY A 145 -8.58 2.10 12.62
C GLY A 145 -8.72 2.93 11.35
N LYS A 146 -7.65 3.13 10.58
CA LYS A 146 -7.63 3.91 9.33
C LYS A 146 -7.89 3.00 8.13
N LEU A 147 -9.06 2.37 8.12
CA LEU A 147 -9.40 1.32 7.16
C LEU A 147 -9.39 1.83 5.71
N ASP A 148 -9.93 3.01 5.45
CA ASP A 148 -9.96 3.60 4.09
C ASP A 148 -8.55 3.81 3.52
N ASP A 149 -7.61 4.26 4.35
CA ASP A 149 -6.23 4.45 3.93
C ASP A 149 -5.51 3.11 3.75
N ALA A 150 -5.83 2.11 4.56
CA ALA A 150 -5.30 0.75 4.41
C ALA A 150 -5.74 0.14 3.06
N VAL A 151 -7.01 0.31 2.69
CA VAL A 151 -7.56 -0.14 1.40
C VAL A 151 -6.83 0.53 0.24
N LYS A 152 -6.59 1.84 0.27
CA LYS A 152 -5.83 2.54 -0.79
C LYS A 152 -4.43 1.93 -1.00
N GLN A 153 -3.75 1.52 0.07
CA GLN A 153 -2.45 0.87 -0.02
C GLN A 153 -2.55 -0.53 -0.62
N LEU A 154 -3.58 -1.31 -0.27
CA LEU A 154 -3.80 -2.64 -0.82
C LEU A 154 -4.22 -2.60 -2.29
N GLU A 155 -5.09 -1.68 -2.69
CA GLU A 155 -5.44 -1.46 -4.10
C GLU A 155 -4.21 -1.08 -4.92
N ALA A 156 -3.30 -0.27 -4.37
CA ALA A 156 -2.03 0.03 -5.01
C ALA A 156 -1.13 -1.22 -5.12
N ALA A 157 -1.06 -2.05 -4.08
CA ALA A 157 -0.34 -3.32 -4.12
C ALA A 157 -0.93 -4.31 -5.14
N GLU A 158 -2.26 -4.33 -5.31
CA GLU A 158 -2.95 -5.15 -6.30
C GLU A 158 -2.62 -4.75 -7.73
N ARG A 159 -2.62 -3.44 -8.04
CA ARG A 159 -2.22 -2.95 -9.36
C ARG A 159 -0.80 -3.39 -9.71
N LEU A 160 0.09 -3.40 -8.73
CA LEU A 160 1.49 -3.86 -8.85
C LEU A 160 1.64 -5.39 -8.86
N ALA A 161 0.59 -6.13 -8.49
CA ALA A 161 0.65 -7.59 -8.49
C ALA A 161 0.58 -8.15 -9.92
N GLU A 162 -0.01 -7.43 -10.88
CA GLU A 162 -0.09 -7.81 -12.30
C GLU A 162 -0.54 -9.27 -12.53
N GLY A 163 -1.47 -9.78 -11.71
CA GLY A 163 -1.92 -11.18 -11.81
C GLY A 163 -0.92 -12.20 -11.26
N ASN A 164 0.07 -11.80 -10.46
CA ASN A 164 0.93 -12.72 -9.74
C ASN A 164 0.15 -13.42 -8.61
N ALA A 165 -0.08 -14.71 -8.76
CA ALA A 165 -0.92 -15.50 -7.86
C ALA A 165 -0.46 -15.48 -6.39
N PHE A 166 0.86 -15.55 -6.15
CA PHE A 166 1.44 -15.46 -4.81
C PHE A 166 1.18 -14.10 -4.16
N SER A 167 1.27 -13.02 -4.93
CA SER A 167 1.03 -11.66 -4.45
C SER A 167 -0.44 -11.43 -4.13
N LEU A 168 -1.35 -11.88 -5.02
CA LEU A 168 -2.78 -11.83 -4.78
C LEU A 168 -3.17 -12.59 -3.51
N TYR A 169 -2.62 -13.79 -3.32
CA TYR A 169 -2.84 -14.55 -2.09
C TYR A 169 -2.41 -13.78 -0.83
N ASN A 170 -1.20 -13.20 -0.82
CA ASN A 170 -0.71 -12.49 0.35
C ASN A 170 -1.50 -11.18 0.60
N ILE A 171 -1.92 -10.47 -0.45
CA ILE A 171 -2.81 -9.31 -0.34
C ILE A 171 -4.16 -9.75 0.27
N GLY A 172 -4.70 -10.88 -0.18
CA GLY A 172 -5.93 -11.47 0.37
C GLY A 172 -5.82 -11.78 1.86
N LEU A 173 -4.66 -12.25 2.34
CA LEU A 173 -4.42 -12.44 3.77
C LEU A 173 -4.46 -11.12 4.55
N VAL A 174 -3.97 -10.02 3.98
CA VAL A 174 -4.05 -8.72 4.66
C VAL A 174 -5.49 -8.20 4.66
N TYR A 175 -6.25 -8.33 3.56
CA TYR A 175 -7.68 -8.00 3.59
C TYR A 175 -8.43 -8.78 4.66
N LEU A 176 -8.14 -10.08 4.80
CA LEU A 176 -8.72 -10.92 5.83
C LEU A 176 -8.38 -10.42 7.23
N GLU A 177 -7.11 -10.08 7.50
CA GLU A 177 -6.68 -9.51 8.79
C GLU A 177 -7.41 -8.19 9.11
N LEU A 178 -7.72 -7.40 8.09
CA LEU A 178 -8.48 -6.16 8.20
C LEU A 178 -10.00 -6.36 8.34
N GLY A 179 -10.48 -7.61 8.33
CA GLY A 179 -11.92 -7.95 8.36
C GLY A 179 -12.65 -7.67 7.04
N LEU A 180 -11.92 -7.39 5.97
CA LEU A 180 -12.44 -7.12 4.64
C LEU A 180 -12.63 -8.43 3.87
N PHE A 181 -13.65 -9.20 4.26
CA PHE A 181 -13.85 -10.56 3.79
C PHE A 181 -14.16 -10.69 2.29
N GLU A 182 -14.94 -9.77 1.74
CA GLU A 182 -15.31 -9.77 0.32
C GLU A 182 -14.09 -9.60 -0.60
N PRO A 183 -13.23 -8.59 -0.44
CA PRO A 183 -12.01 -8.50 -1.24
C PRO A 183 -11.03 -9.64 -0.94
N ALA A 184 -10.94 -10.12 0.31
CA ALA A 184 -10.11 -11.29 0.64
C ALA A 184 -10.54 -12.55 -0.14
N LEU A 185 -11.85 -12.82 -0.20
CA LEU A 185 -12.43 -13.92 -0.98
C LEU A 185 -12.13 -13.77 -2.47
N ALA A 186 -12.31 -12.57 -3.02
CA ALA A 186 -11.99 -12.30 -4.42
C ALA A 186 -10.51 -12.58 -4.72
N LYS A 187 -9.59 -12.15 -3.84
CA LYS A 187 -8.15 -12.44 -4.01
C LYS A 187 -7.84 -13.93 -3.91
N ALA A 188 -8.50 -14.66 -3.01
CA ALA A 188 -8.33 -16.11 -2.89
C ALA A 188 -8.70 -16.83 -4.18
N HIS A 189 -9.87 -16.51 -4.76
CA HIS A 189 -10.30 -17.11 -6.02
C HIS A 189 -9.39 -16.74 -7.18
N GLN A 190 -8.95 -15.48 -7.28
CA GLN A 190 -8.01 -15.06 -8.32
C GLN A 190 -6.68 -15.83 -8.21
N ALA A 191 -6.11 -15.95 -7.00
CA ALA A 191 -4.89 -16.72 -6.80
C ALA A 191 -5.05 -18.20 -7.17
N GLN A 192 -6.18 -18.82 -6.79
CA GLN A 192 -6.50 -20.22 -7.13
C GLN A 192 -6.69 -20.41 -8.64
N ALA A 193 -7.39 -19.50 -9.31
CA ALA A 193 -7.58 -19.54 -10.77
C ALA A 193 -6.26 -19.45 -11.53
N LEU A 194 -5.25 -18.81 -10.94
CA LEU A 194 -3.88 -18.74 -11.46
C LEU A 194 -3.00 -19.93 -11.02
N GLY A 195 -3.59 -20.98 -10.45
CA GLY A 195 -2.90 -22.21 -10.06
C GLY A 195 -2.19 -22.15 -8.70
N PHE A 196 -2.38 -21.11 -7.89
CA PHE A 196 -1.79 -21.05 -6.56
C PHE A 196 -2.55 -21.91 -5.55
N ASN A 197 -1.89 -22.98 -5.09
CA ASN A 197 -2.52 -24.07 -4.35
C ASN A 197 -2.37 -24.01 -2.82
N ARG A 198 -2.00 -22.85 -2.25
CA ARG A 198 -1.98 -22.69 -0.78
C ARG A 198 -3.40 -22.44 -0.28
N THR A 199 -3.83 -23.24 0.70
CA THR A 199 -5.20 -23.21 1.20
C THR A 199 -5.40 -22.25 2.37
N GLY A 200 -4.34 -21.76 3.03
CA GLY A 200 -4.46 -21.01 4.29
C GLY A 200 -5.44 -19.83 4.28
N LEU A 201 -5.45 -19.04 3.20
CA LEU A 201 -6.44 -17.96 3.01
C LEU A 201 -7.88 -18.51 2.89
N ALA A 202 -8.07 -19.55 2.08
CA ALA A 202 -9.37 -20.20 1.90
C ALA A 202 -9.86 -20.85 3.21
N ASP A 203 -8.98 -21.55 3.92
CA ASP A 203 -9.28 -22.21 5.19
C ASP A 203 -9.68 -21.19 6.25
N SER A 204 -9.00 -20.04 6.30
CA SER A 204 -9.35 -18.95 7.22
C SER A 204 -10.69 -18.30 6.87
N LEU A 205 -10.99 -18.10 5.58
CA LEU A 205 -12.30 -17.62 5.14
C LEU A 205 -13.42 -18.62 5.45
N LYS A 206 -13.17 -19.93 5.33
CA LYS A 206 -14.12 -20.99 5.72
C LYS A 206 -14.37 -20.96 7.23
N ALA A 207 -13.30 -20.87 8.03
CA ALA A 207 -13.40 -20.77 9.48
C ALA A 207 -14.18 -19.52 9.94
N ALA A 208 -14.07 -18.42 9.19
CA ALA A 208 -14.85 -17.19 9.43
C ALA A 208 -16.30 -17.25 8.91
N GLY A 209 -16.72 -18.33 8.24
CA GLY A 209 -18.03 -18.45 7.59
C GLY A 209 -18.21 -17.50 6.40
N LYS A 210 -17.11 -17.10 5.75
CA LYS A 210 -17.07 -16.12 4.65
C LYS A 210 -16.65 -16.72 3.31
N TRP A 211 -16.28 -17.99 3.28
CA TRP A 211 -15.99 -18.70 2.03
C TRP A 211 -17.27 -18.97 1.25
N ARG A 212 -17.22 -18.70 -0.05
CA ARG A 212 -18.20 -19.14 -1.05
C ARG A 212 -17.41 -19.76 -2.18
N GLU A 213 -17.91 -20.85 -2.77
CA GLU A 213 -17.23 -21.44 -3.92
C GLU A 213 -17.23 -20.47 -5.10
N PRO A 214 -16.13 -20.40 -5.89
CA PRO A 214 -16.14 -19.61 -7.10
C PRO A 214 -17.18 -20.20 -8.07
N PRO A 215 -17.83 -19.38 -8.92
CA PRO A 215 -18.69 -19.90 -9.96
C PRO A 215 -17.90 -20.88 -10.84
N PRO A 216 -18.55 -21.94 -11.36
CA PRO A 216 -17.90 -22.87 -12.27
C PRO A 216 -17.27 -22.10 -13.44
N PRO A 217 -16.11 -22.53 -13.96
CA PRO A 217 -15.52 -21.92 -15.15
C PRO A 217 -16.59 -21.81 -16.24
N ALA A 218 -16.73 -20.63 -16.85
CA ALA A 218 -17.65 -20.47 -17.95
C ALA A 218 -17.33 -21.54 -19.00
N GLU A 219 -18.32 -22.36 -19.36
CA GLU A 219 -18.15 -23.35 -20.42
C GLU A 219 -17.63 -22.61 -21.66
N PRO A 220 -16.55 -23.10 -22.32
CA PRO A 220 -16.10 -22.50 -23.56
C PRO A 220 -17.30 -22.47 -24.49
N ALA A 221 -17.68 -21.27 -24.93
CA ALA A 221 -18.81 -21.07 -25.82
C ALA A 221 -18.71 -22.09 -26.94
N SER A 222 -19.62 -23.07 -26.93
CA SER A 222 -19.66 -24.08 -27.96
C SER A 222 -19.80 -23.32 -29.27
N ALA A 223 -18.78 -23.43 -30.11
CA ALA A 223 -18.87 -23.03 -31.49
C ALA A 223 -20.02 -23.85 -32.07
N SER A 224 -21.21 -23.25 -32.07
CA SER A 224 -22.37 -23.79 -32.72
C SER A 224 -22.01 -23.83 -34.19
N ALA A 225 -21.66 -25.04 -34.63
CA ALA A 225 -21.42 -25.36 -36.01
C ALA A 225 -22.72 -25.09 -36.78
N GLU A 226 -22.80 -23.92 -37.39
CA GLU A 226 -23.71 -23.69 -38.51
C GLU A 226 -23.11 -24.41 -39.74
N SER A 227 -23.31 -25.72 -39.75
CA SER A 227 -23.23 -26.54 -40.95
C SER A 227 -24.53 -26.33 -41.73
N SER A 228 -24.58 -25.31 -42.58
CA SER A 228 -25.56 -25.27 -43.67
C SER A 228 -24.98 -26.04 -44.86
N SER A 229 -25.20 -27.35 -44.86
CA SER A 229 -25.11 -28.19 -46.05
C SER A 229 -26.37 -27.98 -46.88
N GLU A 230 -26.22 -27.46 -48.10
CA GLU A 230 -27.30 -27.44 -49.10
C GLU A 230 -27.00 -28.47 -50.20
N PRO A 231 -27.94 -29.38 -50.55
CA PRO A 231 -27.71 -30.38 -51.58
C PRO A 231 -28.27 -29.97 -52.97
N ALA A 232 -27.39 -30.12 -53.96
CA ALA A 232 -27.55 -30.77 -55.27
C ALA A 232 -28.56 -30.27 -56.36
N SER A 233 -27.96 -30.02 -57.54
CA SER A 233 -28.39 -30.41 -58.92
C SER A 233 -29.51 -29.57 -59.60
N SER A 234 -29.63 -29.40 -60.92
CA SER A 234 -28.94 -29.92 -62.12
C SER A 234 -29.41 -29.13 -63.38
N SER A 235 -28.66 -29.27 -64.50
CA SER A 235 -29.05 -29.11 -65.93
C SER A 235 -29.18 -27.69 -66.50
N ALA A 236 -28.92 -27.38 -67.78
CA ALA A 236 -28.16 -27.99 -68.89
C ALA A 236 -28.17 -26.99 -70.07
N SER A 237 -27.14 -27.07 -70.91
CA SER A 237 -27.13 -26.78 -72.37
C SER A 237 -27.06 -25.33 -72.93
N ALA A 238 -26.12 -25.23 -73.89
CA ALA A 238 -25.64 -24.15 -74.79
C ALA A 238 -26.71 -23.61 -75.81
N PRO A 239 -26.40 -22.89 -76.92
CA PRO A 239 -25.12 -22.36 -77.45
C PRO A 239 -25.17 -20.93 -78.07
N SER A 240 -24.00 -20.31 -78.27
CA SER A 240 -23.44 -19.79 -79.55
C SER A 240 -22.12 -19.07 -79.30
#